data_AF-A0A2V6JJA4-F1
#
_entry.id   AF-A0A2V6JJA4-F1
#
_cell.length_a   1.000
_cell.length_b   1.000
_cell.length_c   1.000
_cell.angle_alpha   90.00
_cell.angle_beta   90.00
_cell.angle_gamma   90.00
#
_symmetry.space_group_name_H-M   'P 1'
#
loop_
_entity.id
_entity.type
_entity.pdbx_description
1 polymer ?
#
loop_
_entity_poly.entity_id
_entity_poly.type
_entity_poly.pdbx_seq_one_letter_code
_entity_poly.pdbx_strand_id
1 'polypeptide(L)'
;TNIPTYTFINTNAGSAGAIIAIATQHIFMAPVSAIGAAAPILPTGEDLPATAKEKTISYWSALIRGSAIKNGHNPDIAEAFINKDKEVKIGDRVVHPRGAVLALNAQEATERINGKPLLAERLSI
;
A
#
# COMPACT_ATOMS: atom_id res chain seq x y z
N THR A 1 -3.53 -15.54 18.51
CA THR A 1 -4.66 -16.26 17.90
C THR A 1 -4.31 -16.52 16.44
N ASN A 2 -4.49 -17.74 15.95
CA ASN A 2 -4.03 -18.16 14.63
C ASN A 2 -5.17 -18.19 13.59
N ILE A 3 -6.02 -17.15 13.61
CA ILE A 3 -7.13 -17.02 12.66
C ILE A 3 -6.60 -16.21 11.47
N PRO A 4 -6.55 -16.79 10.25
CA PRO A 4 -6.05 -16.08 9.09
C PRO A 4 -6.96 -14.92 8.69
N THR A 5 -6.38 -13.83 8.21
CA THR A 5 -7.11 -12.63 7.76
C THR A 5 -6.93 -12.41 6.27
N TYR A 6 -8.04 -12.09 5.59
CA TYR A 6 -8.11 -11.96 4.15
C TYR A 6 -8.81 -10.65 3.79
N THR A 7 -8.27 -9.92 2.81
CA THR A 7 -8.92 -8.80 2.14
C THR A 7 -9.18 -9.16 0.70
N PHE A 8 -10.42 -9.01 0.25
CA PHE A 8 -10.76 -9.03 -1.17
C PHE A 8 -11.14 -7.62 -1.63
N ILE A 9 -10.39 -7.09 -2.59
CA ILE A 9 -10.58 -5.77 -3.18
C ILE A 9 -11.37 -5.97 -4.47
N ASN A 10 -12.66 -5.65 -4.42
CA ASN A 10 -13.52 -5.73 -5.60
C ASN A 10 -13.21 -4.60 -6.60
N THR A 11 -13.24 -3.35 -6.14
CA THR A 11 -12.99 -2.19 -7.03
C THR A 11 -11.97 -1.21 -6.47
N ASN A 12 -11.96 -0.96 -5.15
CA ASN A 12 -11.12 0.08 -4.57
C ASN A 12 -10.74 -0.21 -3.12
N ALA A 13 -9.46 -0.03 -2.81
CA ALA A 13 -8.90 0.05 -1.47
C ALA A 13 -7.95 1.26 -1.38
N GLY A 14 -8.46 2.45 -1.69
CA GLY A 14 -7.76 3.72 -1.50
C GLY A 14 -7.78 4.19 -0.05
N SER A 15 -6.87 5.10 0.32
CA SER A 15 -6.86 5.74 1.64
C SER A 15 -6.84 4.74 2.80
N ALA A 16 -7.73 4.87 3.78
CA ALA A 16 -7.86 3.94 4.89
C ALA A 16 -8.07 2.47 4.45
N GLY A 17 -8.68 2.24 3.28
CA GLY A 17 -8.84 0.90 2.72
C GLY A 17 -7.51 0.20 2.44
N ALA A 18 -6.50 0.94 1.97
CA ALA A 18 -5.15 0.39 1.76
C ALA A 18 -4.50 -0.02 3.09
N ILE A 19 -4.66 0.81 4.13
CA ILE A 19 -4.10 0.53 5.46
C ILE A 19 -4.75 -0.72 6.06
N ILE A 20 -6.07 -0.87 5.93
CA ILE A 20 -6.80 -2.07 6.37
C ILE A 20 -6.33 -3.30 5.58
N ALA A 21 -6.16 -3.20 4.26
CA ALA A 21 -5.69 -4.31 3.44
C ALA A 21 -4.29 -4.78 3.87
N ILE A 22 -3.34 -3.86 4.08
CA ILE A 22 -2.00 -4.16 4.61
C ILE A 22 -2.04 -4.79 6.00
N ALA A 23 -3.07 -4.51 6.79
CA ALA A 23 -3.27 -5.11 8.11
C ALA A 23 -3.77 -6.57 8.06
N THR A 24 -4.08 -7.11 6.88
CA THR A 24 -4.44 -8.53 6.68
C THR A 24 -3.29 -9.34 6.12
N GLN A 25 -3.32 -10.68 6.29
CA GLN A 25 -2.25 -11.58 5.82
C GLN A 25 -2.31 -11.84 4.31
N HIS A 26 -3.51 -11.85 3.74
CA HIS A 26 -3.73 -12.19 2.34
C HIS A 26 -4.56 -11.11 1.67
N ILE A 27 -4.12 -10.65 0.50
CA ILE A 27 -4.80 -9.61 -0.29
C ILE A 27 -5.08 -10.17 -1.67
N PHE A 28 -6.35 -10.14 -2.07
CA PHE A 28 -6.81 -10.53 -3.41
C PHE A 28 -7.46 -9.34 -4.09
N MET A 29 -7.29 -9.24 -5.41
CA MET A 29 -7.78 -8.12 -6.20
C MET A 29 -8.57 -8.63 -7.41
N ALA A 30 -9.76 -8.07 -7.64
CA ALA A 30 -10.46 -8.29 -8.91
C ALA A 30 -9.69 -7.62 -10.07
N PRO A 31 -9.82 -8.08 -11.32
CA PRO A 31 -9.02 -7.57 -12.45
C PRO A 31 -9.08 -6.06 -12.65
N VAL A 32 -10.23 -5.43 -12.36
CA VAL A 32 -10.42 -3.97 -12.43
C VAL A 32 -10.58 -3.42 -11.02
N SER A 33 -9.44 -3.27 -10.34
CA SER A 33 -9.39 -2.72 -8.98
C SER A 33 -8.09 -1.96 -8.70
N ALA A 34 -8.10 -1.13 -7.65
CA ALA A 34 -6.95 -0.34 -7.21
C ALA A 34 -6.74 -0.39 -5.69
N ILE A 35 -5.49 -0.24 -5.26
CA ILE A 35 -5.07 -0.11 -3.85
C ILE A 35 -3.98 0.97 -3.70
N GLY A 36 -3.95 1.68 -2.57
CA GLY A 36 -2.90 2.64 -2.23
C GLY A 36 -3.46 4.05 -2.03
N ALA A 37 -2.77 5.08 -2.54
CA ALA A 37 -3.20 6.48 -2.46
C ALA A 37 -3.71 6.87 -1.06
N ALA A 38 -2.87 6.64 -0.04
CA ALA A 38 -3.22 6.79 1.36
C ALA A 38 -2.51 7.95 2.06
N ALA A 39 -1.91 8.86 1.28
CA ALA A 39 -1.41 10.12 1.80
C ALA A 39 -2.54 10.89 2.50
N PRO A 40 -2.32 11.35 3.76
CA PRO A 40 -3.31 12.11 4.51
C PRO A 40 -3.63 13.45 3.82
N ILE A 41 -4.91 13.77 3.75
CA ILE A 41 -5.44 15.07 3.29
C ILE A 41 -6.53 15.55 4.26
N LEU A 42 -6.86 16.83 4.20
CA LEU A 42 -8.02 17.38 4.93
C LEU A 42 -9.33 16.86 4.30
N PRO A 43 -10.45 16.85 5.06
CA PRO A 43 -11.77 16.51 4.51
C PRO A 43 -12.21 17.40 3.33
N THR A 44 -11.63 18.61 3.21
CA THR A 44 -11.84 19.52 2.09
C THR A 44 -11.16 19.07 0.79
N GLY A 45 -10.29 18.06 0.85
CA GLY A 45 -9.45 17.62 -0.27
C GLY A 45 -8.10 18.32 -0.33
N GLU A 46 -7.86 19.30 0.56
CA GLU A 46 -6.62 20.08 0.60
C GLU A 46 -5.53 19.37 1.40
N ASP A 47 -4.29 19.81 1.19
CA ASP A 47 -3.15 19.37 1.98
C ASP A 47 -3.28 19.76 3.46
N LEU A 48 -2.78 18.90 4.37
CA LEU A 48 -2.62 19.30 5.77
C LEU A 48 -1.59 20.45 5.88
N PRO A 49 -1.74 21.34 6.88
CA PRO A 49 -0.70 22.31 7.24
C PRO A 49 0.66 21.61 7.48
N ALA A 50 1.76 22.25 7.09
CA ALA A 50 3.09 21.60 6.99
C ALA A 50 3.49 20.77 8.23
N THR A 51 3.42 21.34 9.44
CA THR A 51 3.77 20.61 10.68
C THR A 51 2.84 19.44 10.96
N ALA A 52 1.54 19.59 10.69
CA ALA A 52 0.58 18.50 10.85
C ALA A 52 0.86 17.40 9.82
N LYS A 53 1.08 17.77 8.56
CA LYS A 53 1.44 16.87 7.46
C LYS A 53 2.67 16.02 7.81
N GLU A 54 3.74 16.64 8.27
CA GLU A 54 4.98 15.94 8.65
C GLU A 54 4.74 14.91 9.77
N LYS A 55 4.08 15.33 10.85
CA LYS A 55 3.76 14.44 11.98
C LYS A 55 2.83 13.29 11.56
N THR A 56 1.81 13.59 10.77
CA THR A 56 0.83 12.61 10.30
C THR A 56 1.48 11.61 9.34
N ILE A 57 2.27 12.05 8.36
CA ILE A 57 3.02 11.16 7.46
C ILE A 57 3.99 10.28 8.26
N SER A 58 4.75 10.86 9.19
CA SER A 58 5.70 10.12 10.03
C SER A 58 5.02 8.99 10.81
N TYR A 59 3.92 9.32 11.51
CA TYR A 59 3.17 8.36 12.30
C TYR A 59 2.57 7.23 11.45
N TRP A 60 1.83 7.57 10.38
CA TRP A 60 1.17 6.57 9.56
C TRP A 60 2.15 5.73 8.74
N SER A 61 3.28 6.32 8.30
CA SER A 61 4.36 5.56 7.65
C SER A 61 4.97 4.54 8.61
N ALA A 62 5.17 4.89 9.88
CA ALA A 62 5.65 3.93 10.88
C ALA A 62 4.63 2.81 11.13
N LEU A 63 3.35 3.15 11.29
CA LEU A 63 2.29 2.18 11.55
C LEU A 63 2.10 1.21 10.37
N ILE A 64 2.00 1.72 9.14
CA ILE A 64 1.74 0.87 7.97
C ILE A 64 2.92 -0.05 7.65
N ARG A 65 4.17 0.41 7.86
CA ARG A 65 5.35 -0.45 7.77
C ARG A 65 5.32 -1.56 8.81
N GLY A 66 4.96 -1.24 10.05
CA GLY A 66 4.79 -2.23 11.12
C GLY A 66 3.75 -3.29 10.78
N SER A 67 2.60 -2.87 10.26
CA SER A 67 1.54 -3.78 9.76
C SER A 67 2.03 -4.65 8.61
N ALA A 68 2.72 -4.06 7.63
CA ALA A 68 3.27 -4.79 6.49
C ALA A 68 4.26 -5.88 6.93
N ILE A 69 5.24 -5.52 7.78
CA ILE A 69 6.22 -6.48 8.31
C ILE A 69 5.53 -7.63 9.05
N LYS A 70 4.57 -7.30 9.93
CA LYS A 70 3.84 -8.30 10.72
C LYS A 70 3.09 -9.30 9.83
N ASN A 71 2.58 -8.84 8.69
CA ASN A 71 1.74 -9.65 7.80
C ASN A 71 2.49 -10.20 6.57
N GLY A 72 3.79 -9.95 6.45
CA GLY A 72 4.62 -10.48 5.37
C GLY A 72 4.58 -9.69 4.05
N HIS A 73 4.05 -8.47 4.07
CA HIS A 73 4.04 -7.56 2.91
C HIS A 73 5.35 -6.76 2.83
N ASN A 74 5.66 -6.21 1.64
CA ASN A 74 6.79 -5.31 1.49
C ASN A 74 6.53 -3.97 2.20
N PRO A 75 7.29 -3.60 3.26
CA PRO A 75 7.06 -2.36 3.99
C PRO A 75 7.32 -1.11 3.15
N ASP A 76 8.16 -1.18 2.11
CA ASP A 76 8.46 -0.03 1.27
C ASP A 76 7.28 0.31 0.36
N ILE A 77 6.57 -0.69 -0.16
CA ILE A 77 5.32 -0.51 -0.90
C ILE A 77 4.26 0.12 0.00
N ALA A 78 4.11 -0.41 1.22
CA ALA A 78 3.17 0.12 2.20
C ALA A 78 3.48 1.58 2.56
N GLU A 79 4.75 1.92 2.81
CA GLU A 79 5.17 3.30 3.09
C GLU A 79 4.90 4.22 1.90
N ALA A 80 5.13 3.76 0.66
CA ALA A 80 4.89 4.54 -0.54
C ALA A 80 3.40 4.87 -0.79
N PHE A 81 2.47 4.14 -0.16
CA PHE A 81 1.06 4.54 -0.14
C PHE A 81 0.81 5.80 0.68
N ILE A 82 1.66 6.11 1.67
CA ILE A 82 1.51 7.26 2.58
C ILE A 82 2.45 8.40 2.17
N ASN A 83 3.72 8.07 1.96
CA ASN A 83 4.79 9.03 1.83
C ASN A 83 5.23 9.15 0.37
N LYS A 84 4.92 10.30 -0.26
CA LYS A 84 5.31 10.57 -1.64
C LYS A 84 6.82 10.56 -1.88
N ASP A 85 7.61 10.77 -0.84
CA ASP A 85 9.07 10.83 -0.95
C ASP A 85 9.73 9.44 -0.89
N LYS A 86 8.93 8.40 -0.63
CA LYS A 86 9.38 7.02 -0.61
C LYS A 86 9.56 6.48 -2.03
N GLU A 87 10.81 6.30 -2.43
CA GLU A 87 11.15 5.51 -3.61
C GLU A 87 11.07 4.02 -3.27
N VAL A 88 10.52 3.22 -4.19
CA VAL A 88 10.50 1.75 -4.08
C VAL A 88 11.31 1.13 -5.20
N LYS A 89 12.38 0.44 -4.83
CA LYS A 89 13.24 -0.35 -5.72
C LYS A 89 13.28 -1.80 -5.26
N ILE A 90 13.17 -2.73 -6.22
CA ILE A 90 13.32 -4.16 -5.98
C ILE A 90 14.37 -4.67 -6.96
N GLY A 91 15.60 -4.90 -6.44
CA GLY A 91 16.78 -5.07 -7.30
C GLY A 91 17.03 -3.80 -8.12
N ASP A 92 17.31 -3.96 -9.41
CA ASP A 92 17.54 -2.84 -10.34
C ASP A 92 16.26 -2.17 -10.84
N ARG A 93 15.09 -2.74 -10.52
CA ARG A 93 13.81 -2.22 -10.97
C ARG A 93 13.30 -1.13 -10.02
N VAL A 94 13.00 0.03 -10.58
CA VAL A 94 12.19 1.06 -9.93
C VAL A 94 10.72 0.68 -10.06
N VAL A 95 10.08 0.36 -8.94
CA VAL A 95 8.63 0.10 -8.88
C VAL A 95 7.87 1.42 -8.74
N HIS A 96 8.38 2.33 -7.93
CA HIS A 96 7.76 3.62 -7.68
C HIS A 96 8.83 4.70 -7.48
N PRO A 97 8.85 5.76 -8.31
CA PRO A 97 9.80 6.85 -8.16
C PRO A 97 9.42 7.75 -6.99
N ARG A 98 10.41 8.48 -6.47
CA ARG A 98 10.18 9.57 -5.51
C ARG A 98 9.32 10.68 -6.13
N GLY A 99 8.45 11.29 -5.33
CA GLY A 99 7.71 12.51 -5.66
C GLY A 99 6.21 12.30 -5.90
N ALA A 100 5.74 11.06 -5.94
CA ALA A 100 4.33 10.72 -6.12
C ALA A 100 3.86 9.76 -5.02
N VAL A 101 2.56 9.72 -4.74
CA VAL A 101 1.97 8.71 -3.86
C VAL A 101 1.68 7.47 -4.70
N LEU A 102 2.04 6.29 -4.21
CA LEU A 102 1.82 5.05 -4.94
C LEU A 102 0.35 4.63 -4.87
N ALA A 103 -0.18 4.23 -6.03
CA ALA A 103 -1.34 3.36 -6.14
C ALA A 103 -1.00 2.25 -7.13
N LEU A 104 -1.55 1.06 -6.90
CA LEU A 104 -1.37 -0.11 -7.75
C LEU A 104 -2.72 -0.55 -8.29
N ASN A 105 -2.78 -0.87 -9.57
CA ASN A 105 -3.86 -1.68 -10.12
C ASN A 105 -3.62 -3.18 -9.82
N ALA A 106 -4.62 -4.02 -10.10
CA ALA A 106 -4.52 -5.46 -9.86
C ALA A 106 -3.36 -6.15 -10.60
N GLN A 107 -3.04 -5.72 -11.83
CA GLN A 107 -1.95 -6.30 -12.61
C GLN A 107 -0.59 -6.01 -11.96
N GLU A 108 -0.37 -4.76 -11.53
CA GLU A 108 0.86 -4.34 -10.86
C GLU A 108 0.99 -5.01 -9.48
N ALA A 109 -0.10 -5.01 -8.70
CA ALA A 109 -0.09 -5.60 -7.36
C ALA A 109 0.17 -7.12 -7.37
N THR A 110 -0.30 -7.82 -8.41
CA THR A 110 -0.11 -9.28 -8.56
C THR A 110 1.14 -9.66 -9.35
N GLU A 111 1.90 -8.67 -9.83
CA GLU A 111 3.12 -8.92 -10.57
C GLU A 111 4.15 -9.65 -9.69
N ARG A 112 4.83 -10.64 -10.25
CA ARG A 112 5.84 -11.42 -9.52
C ARG A 112 7.24 -10.88 -9.77
N ILE A 113 7.94 -10.55 -8.69
CA ILE A 113 9.35 -10.15 -8.71
C ILE A 113 10.10 -11.08 -7.75
N ASN A 114 11.15 -11.73 -8.26
CA ASN A 114 11.92 -12.74 -7.51
C ASN A 114 11.04 -13.85 -6.89
N GLY A 115 10.01 -14.28 -7.62
CA GLY A 115 9.10 -15.35 -7.21
C GLY A 115 7.98 -14.95 -6.25
N LYS A 116 7.96 -13.71 -5.73
CA LYS A 116 6.91 -13.20 -4.81
C LYS A 116 6.03 -12.17 -5.51
N PRO A 117 4.71 -12.13 -5.22
CA PRO A 117 3.87 -11.03 -5.69
C PRO A 117 4.36 -9.69 -5.10
N LEU A 118 4.14 -8.60 -5.84
CA LEU A 118 4.48 -7.26 -5.38
C LEU A 118 3.69 -6.89 -4.11
N LEU A 119 2.41 -7.26 -4.07
CA LEU A 119 1.53 -7.04 -2.93
C LEU A 119 0.37 -8.03 -2.82
N ALA A 120 -0.32 -8.34 -3.92
CA ALA A 120 -1.56 -9.12 -3.91
C ALA A 120 -1.38 -10.49 -4.58
N GLU A 121 -2.16 -11.46 -4.13
CA GLU A 121 -2.23 -12.78 -4.72
C GLU A 121 -3.06 -12.76 -6.01
N ARG A 122 -2.60 -13.50 -7.02
CA ARG A 122 -3.33 -13.66 -8.28
C ARG A 122 -4.50 -14.61 -8.07
N LEU A 123 -5.70 -14.18 -8.45
CA LEU A 123 -6.85 -15.08 -8.55
C LEU A 123 -6.64 -16.04 -9.74
N SER A 124 -6.72 -17.34 -9.48
CA SER A 124 -6.80 -18.36 -10.52
C SER A 124 -8.23 -18.35 -11.06
N ILE A 125 -8.43 -17.70 -12.20
CA ILE A 125 -9.69 -17.72 -12.96
C ILE A 125 -9.49 -18.54 -14.22
#